data_AF-A0A7E4VXY8-F1
#
_entry.id   AF-A0A7E4VXY8-F1
#
_cell.length_a   1.000
_cell.length_b   1.000
_cell.length_c   1.000
_cell.angle_alpha   90.00
_cell.angle_beta   90.00
_cell.angle_gamma   90.00
#
_symmetry.space_group_name_H-M   'P 1'
#
loop_
_entity.id
_entity.type
_entity.pdbx_description
1 polymer ?
#
loop_
_entity_poly.entity_id
_entity_poly.type
_entity_poly.pdbx_seq_one_letter_code
_entity_poly.pdbx_strand_id
1 'polypeptide(L)'
;MLTCAIRQKCVQLPVLIESFQGANISEKLYNDLDKGIDYGCIFTAGCLEECNRCPLCQTSKEQLVDVLSGNKRESGGECALLVNCATDCVESANGDITKINYCLRQKCAYHCFDGSCPKCSAFITRVFNQVCVSGDFRSRVLNWQGHCYEMFREIVYSKFKTEFDRAGLKPAIGSRPSSASGSTKL
;
A
#
# COMPACT_ATOMS: atom_id res chain seq x y z
N MET A 1 -10.84 8.71 9.08
CA MET A 1 -10.29 7.48 8.45
C MET A 1 -9.40 6.72 9.42
N LEU A 2 -8.15 7.13 9.75
CA LEU A 2 -7.32 6.38 10.72
C LEU A 2 -7.96 6.20 12.11
N THR A 3 -8.54 7.25 12.69
CA THR A 3 -9.18 7.14 14.01
C THR A 3 -10.26 6.05 14.01
N CYS A 4 -10.99 5.92 12.90
CA CYS A 4 -11.90 4.81 12.70
C CYS A 4 -11.14 3.48 12.57
N ALA A 5 -10.12 3.39 11.71
CA ALA A 5 -9.36 2.17 11.49
C ALA A 5 -8.73 1.60 12.77
N ILE A 6 -8.25 2.46 13.68
CA ILE A 6 -7.74 2.06 15.00
C ILE A 6 -8.91 1.66 15.92
N ARG A 7 -9.95 2.50 16.04
CA ARG A 7 -11.11 2.23 16.92
C ARG A 7 -11.81 0.92 16.56
N GLN A 8 -11.94 0.65 15.27
CA GLN A 8 -12.60 -0.54 14.72
C GLN A 8 -11.65 -1.72 14.57
N LYS A 9 -10.41 -1.60 15.06
CA LYS A 9 -9.38 -2.66 15.02
C LYS A 9 -9.05 -3.16 13.60
N CYS A 10 -9.32 -2.35 12.57
CA CYS A 10 -8.80 -2.58 11.22
C CYS A 10 -7.27 -2.42 11.17
N VAL A 11 -6.67 -1.74 12.15
CA VAL A 11 -5.22 -1.70 12.35
C VAL A 11 -4.90 -2.31 13.71
N GLN A 12 -4.06 -3.35 13.71
CA GLN A 12 -3.57 -4.02 14.91
C GLN A 12 -2.39 -3.26 15.51
N LEU A 13 -2.64 -2.02 15.95
CA LEU A 13 -1.59 -1.10 16.40
C LEU A 13 -0.67 -1.69 17.49
N PRO A 14 -1.16 -2.42 18.52
CA PRO A 14 -0.28 -3.03 19.52
C PRO A 14 0.71 -4.05 18.92
N VAL A 15 0.23 -4.92 18.02
CA VAL A 15 1.06 -5.92 17.34
C VAL A 15 2.11 -5.26 16.45
N LEU A 16 1.74 -4.17 15.77
CA LEU A 16 2.67 -3.41 14.96
C LEU A 16 3.73 -2.70 15.82
N ILE A 17 3.35 -2.14 16.97
CA ILE A 17 4.31 -1.54 17.91
C ILE A 17 5.38 -2.56 18.32
N GLU A 18 4.96 -3.79 18.67
CA GLU A 18 5.89 -4.88 19.01
C GLU A 18 6.78 -5.26 17.82
N SER A 19 6.20 -5.34 16.61
CA SER A 19 6.94 -5.69 15.39
C SER A 19 8.00 -4.66 15.02
N PHE A 20 7.81 -3.39 15.39
CA PHE A 20 8.75 -2.31 15.11
C PHE A 20 9.79 -2.11 16.23
N GLN A 21 9.61 -2.72 17.40
CA GLN A 21 10.50 -2.54 18.55
C GLN A 21 11.89 -3.13 18.29
N GLY A 22 12.90 -2.28 18.13
CA GLY A 22 14.28 -2.70 17.84
C GLY A 22 14.42 -3.36 16.46
N ALA A 23 13.50 -3.09 15.54
CA ALA A 23 13.49 -3.74 14.24
C ALA A 23 14.52 -3.11 13.27
N ASN A 24 15.06 -3.94 12.38
CA ASN A 24 15.73 -3.49 11.17
C ASN A 24 14.74 -3.46 10.00
N ILE A 25 14.94 -2.51 9.09
CA ILE A 25 14.18 -2.47 7.84
C ILE A 25 14.47 -3.73 7.03
N SER A 26 13.42 -4.46 6.69
CA SER A 26 13.50 -5.75 6.00
C SER A 26 12.19 -6.08 5.30
N GLU A 27 12.23 -7.06 4.39
CA GLU A 27 11.03 -7.67 3.81
C GLU A 27 10.06 -8.18 4.89
N LYS A 28 10.59 -8.76 5.99
CA LYS A 28 9.76 -9.23 7.10
C LYS A 28 8.98 -8.09 7.74
N LEU A 29 9.62 -6.94 7.98
CA LEU A 29 8.97 -5.77 8.56
C LEU A 29 7.83 -5.24 7.67
N TYR A 30 7.98 -5.28 6.34
CA TYR A 30 6.88 -4.99 5.42
C TYR A 30 5.74 -6.00 5.57
N ASN A 31 6.05 -7.30 5.60
CA ASN A 31 5.02 -8.34 5.72
C ASN A 31 4.25 -8.23 7.05
N ASP A 32 4.94 -7.91 8.15
CA ASP A 32 4.32 -7.68 9.46
C ASP A 32 3.42 -6.44 9.45
N LEU A 33 3.89 -5.34 8.83
CA LEU A 33 3.12 -4.13 8.61
C LEU A 33 1.84 -4.39 7.83
N ASP A 34 1.95 -5.03 6.66
CA ASP A 34 0.84 -5.35 5.77
C ASP A 34 -0.14 -6.36 6.39
N LYS A 35 0.34 -7.27 7.24
CA LYS A 35 -0.51 -8.19 8.00
C LYS A 35 -1.27 -7.49 9.13
N GLY A 36 -0.69 -6.47 9.75
CA GLY A 36 -1.32 -5.70 10.82
C GLY A 36 -2.36 -4.68 10.33
N ILE A 37 -2.57 -4.53 9.02
CA ILE A 37 -3.56 -3.64 8.43
C ILE A 37 -4.58 -4.45 7.62
N ASP A 38 -5.84 -4.40 8.04
CA ASP A 38 -6.97 -4.96 7.31
C ASP A 38 -7.59 -3.88 6.41
N TYR A 39 -7.12 -3.81 5.17
CA TYR A 39 -7.66 -2.89 4.17
C TYR A 39 -9.13 -3.17 3.83
N GLY A 40 -9.57 -4.44 3.90
CA GLY A 40 -10.98 -4.81 3.69
C GLY A 40 -11.88 -4.18 4.76
N CYS A 41 -11.48 -4.27 6.03
CA CYS A 41 -12.13 -3.59 7.15
C CYS A 41 -12.17 -2.07 6.96
N ILE A 42 -11.07 -1.46 6.50
CA ILE A 42 -11.01 0.00 6.22
C ILE A 42 -11.99 0.39 5.11
N PHE A 43 -12.04 -0.37 4.01
CA PHE A 43 -12.85 -0.04 2.84
C PHE A 43 -14.34 -0.35 3.03
N THR A 44 -14.67 -1.30 3.90
CA THR A 44 -16.03 -1.83 4.04
C THR A 44 -16.48 -1.80 5.50
N ALA A 45 -16.55 -2.95 6.17
CA ALA A 45 -17.31 -3.18 7.40
C ALA A 45 -16.91 -2.29 8.59
N GLY A 46 -15.66 -1.83 8.66
CA GLY A 46 -15.18 -1.03 9.79
C GLY A 46 -15.39 0.47 9.61
N CYS A 47 -15.05 1.01 8.43
CA CYS A 47 -14.93 2.46 8.21
C CYS A 47 -15.60 2.97 6.93
N LEU A 48 -16.67 2.30 6.48
CA LEU A 48 -17.37 2.62 5.23
C LEU A 48 -17.73 4.11 5.11
N GLU A 49 -18.35 4.68 6.13
CA GLU A 49 -18.81 6.08 6.13
C GLU A 49 -17.63 7.06 6.03
N GLU A 50 -16.59 6.85 6.84
CA GLU A 50 -15.38 7.67 6.80
C GLU A 50 -14.61 7.48 5.49
N CYS A 51 -14.66 6.29 4.89
CA CYS A 51 -14.04 6.00 3.60
C CYS A 51 -14.76 6.70 2.46
N ASN A 52 -16.10 6.67 2.44
CA ASN A 52 -16.93 7.35 1.44
C ASN A 52 -16.75 8.88 1.45
N ARG A 53 -16.39 9.46 2.60
CA ARG A 53 -16.08 10.90 2.72
C ARG A 53 -14.66 11.27 2.32
N CYS A 54 -13.81 10.29 2.00
CA CYS A 54 -12.41 10.49 1.63
C CYS A 54 -12.18 10.07 0.18
N PRO A 55 -11.96 10.99 -0.77
CA PRO A 55 -11.83 10.66 -2.19
C PRO A 55 -10.78 9.58 -2.49
N LEU A 56 -9.63 9.62 -1.81
CA LEU A 56 -8.59 8.60 -1.96
C LEU A 56 -9.04 7.21 -1.49
N CYS A 57 -9.78 7.15 -0.38
CA CYS A 57 -10.30 5.88 0.14
C CYS A 57 -11.42 5.34 -0.77
N GLN A 58 -12.33 6.22 -1.21
CA GLN A 58 -13.40 5.86 -2.13
C GLN A 58 -12.86 5.29 -3.44
N THR A 59 -11.89 5.96 -4.08
CA THR A 59 -11.27 5.43 -5.31
C THR A 59 -10.57 4.09 -5.07
N SER A 60 -9.87 3.93 -3.94
CA SER A 60 -9.22 2.66 -3.60
C SER A 60 -10.24 1.54 -3.38
N LYS A 61 -11.40 1.86 -2.80
CA LYS A 61 -12.53 0.93 -2.64
C LYS A 61 -13.12 0.55 -4.00
N GLU A 62 -13.31 1.48 -4.92
CA GLU A 62 -13.80 1.20 -6.28
C GLU A 62 -12.82 0.29 -7.06
N GLN A 63 -11.52 0.51 -6.93
CA GLN A 63 -10.49 -0.38 -7.48
C GLN A 63 -10.60 -1.81 -6.91
N LEU A 64 -10.87 -1.96 -5.62
CA LEU A 64 -11.12 -3.27 -5.03
C LEU A 64 -12.40 -3.92 -5.59
N VAL A 65 -13.47 -3.15 -5.80
CA VAL A 65 -14.71 -3.65 -6.40
C VAL A 65 -14.47 -4.18 -7.82
N ASP A 66 -13.67 -3.48 -8.63
CA ASP A 66 -13.31 -3.94 -9.97
C ASP A 66 -12.60 -5.31 -9.92
N VAL A 67 -11.59 -5.45 -9.05
CA VAL A 67 -10.84 -6.71 -8.85
C VAL A 67 -11.78 -7.85 -8.45
N LEU A 68 -12.66 -7.61 -7.47
CA LEU A 68 -13.59 -8.62 -6.98
C LEU A 68 -14.67 -9.00 -8.02
N SER A 69 -14.97 -8.08 -8.94
CA SER A 69 -15.93 -8.30 -10.04
C SER A 69 -15.29 -8.95 -11.26
N GLY A 70 -13.96 -9.17 -11.25
CA GLY A 70 -13.22 -9.67 -12.41
C GLY A 70 -13.05 -8.64 -13.52
N ASN A 71 -13.30 -7.36 -13.25
CA ASN A 71 -13.21 -6.31 -14.25
C ASN A 71 -11.74 -5.92 -14.48
N LYS A 72 -11.26 -6.11 -15.70
CA LYS A 72 -9.97 -5.58 -16.14
C LYS A 72 -10.12 -4.15 -16.62
N ARG A 73 -9.08 -3.34 -16.37
CA ARG A 73 -8.99 -1.96 -16.86
C ARG A 73 -8.21 -1.91 -18.17
N GLU A 74 -8.60 -1.00 -19.05
CA GLU A 74 -7.92 -0.76 -20.32
C GLU A 74 -6.47 -0.31 -20.10
N SER A 75 -5.61 -0.60 -21.09
CA SER A 75 -4.22 -0.16 -21.07
C SER A 75 -4.13 1.36 -21.08
N GLY A 76 -3.49 1.95 -20.06
CA GLY A 76 -3.45 3.40 -19.84
C GLY A 76 -4.56 3.93 -18.91
N GLY A 77 -5.52 3.09 -18.52
CA GLY A 77 -6.49 3.40 -17.49
C GLY A 77 -5.84 3.59 -16.12
N GLU A 78 -6.53 4.32 -15.23
CA GLU A 78 -6.04 4.58 -13.88
C GLU A 78 -5.70 3.27 -13.16
N CYS A 79 -4.44 3.13 -12.71
CA CYS A 79 -3.97 1.97 -11.97
C CYS A 79 -4.18 0.62 -12.68
N ALA A 80 -4.22 0.60 -14.02
CA ALA A 80 -4.51 -0.59 -14.79
C ALA A 80 -3.57 -1.76 -14.49
N LEU A 81 -2.26 -1.51 -14.31
CA LEU A 81 -1.30 -2.57 -13.96
C LEU A 81 -1.63 -3.24 -12.62
N LEU A 82 -1.93 -2.45 -11.59
CA LEU A 82 -2.30 -2.96 -10.27
C LEU A 82 -3.61 -3.74 -10.33
N VAL A 83 -4.65 -3.17 -10.94
CA VAL A 83 -5.99 -3.79 -11.01
C VAL A 83 -5.94 -5.06 -11.83
N ASN A 84 -5.29 -5.06 -13.00
CA ASN A 84 -5.22 -6.24 -13.86
C ASN A 84 -4.38 -7.34 -13.21
N CYS A 85 -3.26 -7.02 -12.56
CA CYS A 85 -2.49 -7.99 -11.78
C CYS A 85 -3.35 -8.63 -10.68
N ALA A 86 -4.11 -7.81 -9.95
CA ALA A 86 -4.97 -8.30 -8.87
C ALA A 86 -6.13 -9.16 -9.40
N THR A 87 -6.74 -8.79 -10.54
CA THR A 87 -7.76 -9.59 -11.22
C THR A 87 -7.19 -10.94 -11.67
N ASP A 88 -5.99 -10.96 -12.26
CA ASP A 88 -5.32 -12.21 -12.65
C ASP A 88 -5.01 -13.12 -11.44
N CYS A 89 -4.67 -12.53 -10.28
CA CYS A 89 -4.50 -13.30 -9.04
C CYS A 89 -5.80 -13.97 -8.59
N VAL A 90 -6.94 -13.30 -8.70
CA VAL A 90 -8.25 -13.85 -8.33
C VAL A 90 -8.67 -14.94 -9.32
N GLU A 91 -8.53 -14.69 -10.63
CA GLU A 91 -8.86 -15.64 -11.69
C GLU A 91 -8.02 -16.93 -11.58
N SER A 92 -6.70 -16.79 -11.40
CA SER A 92 -5.77 -17.93 -11.38
C SER A 92 -5.81 -18.77 -10.11
N ALA A 93 -6.31 -18.22 -9.00
CA ALA A 93 -6.34 -18.91 -7.72
C ALA A 93 -7.51 -19.90 -7.57
N ASN A 94 -8.53 -19.85 -8.46
CA ASN A 94 -9.70 -20.72 -8.42
C ASN A 94 -10.37 -20.78 -7.02
N GLY A 95 -10.53 -19.61 -6.38
CA GLY A 95 -11.13 -19.48 -5.05
C GLY A 95 -10.21 -19.78 -3.85
N ASP A 96 -8.95 -20.16 -4.07
CA ASP A 96 -7.97 -20.36 -2.99
C ASP A 96 -7.51 -19.01 -2.41
N ILE A 97 -8.13 -18.62 -1.30
CA ILE A 97 -7.85 -17.36 -0.60
C ILE A 97 -6.37 -17.23 -0.19
N THR A 98 -5.68 -18.34 0.09
CA THR A 98 -4.26 -18.30 0.45
C THR A 98 -3.41 -17.90 -0.76
N LYS A 99 -3.70 -18.48 -1.93
CA LYS A 99 -3.03 -18.13 -3.19
C LYS A 99 -3.35 -16.69 -3.62
N ILE A 100 -4.60 -16.26 -3.47
CA ILE A 100 -5.01 -14.87 -3.76
C ILE A 100 -4.20 -13.92 -2.88
N ASN A 101 -4.21 -14.11 -1.57
CA ASN A 101 -3.51 -13.25 -0.63
C ASN A 101 -2.00 -13.21 -0.88
N TYR A 102 -1.39 -14.36 -1.15
CA TYR A 102 0.02 -14.42 -1.52
C TYR A 102 0.28 -13.61 -2.79
N CYS A 103 -0.49 -13.83 -3.86
CA CYS A 103 -0.32 -13.15 -5.14
C CYS A 103 -0.49 -11.62 -5.02
N LEU A 104 -1.55 -11.16 -4.34
CA LEU A 104 -1.81 -9.73 -4.13
C LEU A 104 -0.68 -9.06 -3.34
N ARG A 105 -0.29 -9.64 -2.19
CA ARG A 105 0.65 -9.02 -1.25
C ARG A 105 2.11 -9.12 -1.71
N GLN A 106 2.46 -10.21 -2.40
CA GLN A 106 3.85 -10.50 -2.77
C GLN A 106 4.20 -10.06 -4.19
N LYS A 107 3.21 -9.95 -5.09
CA LYS A 107 3.44 -9.58 -6.49
C LYS A 107 2.79 -8.25 -6.84
N CYS A 108 1.47 -8.15 -6.73
CA CYS A 108 0.76 -6.98 -7.26
C CYS A 108 0.97 -5.71 -6.45
N ALA A 109 1.22 -5.81 -5.14
CA ALA A 109 1.49 -4.67 -4.28
C ALA A 109 2.66 -3.80 -4.78
N TYR A 110 3.61 -4.36 -5.54
CA TYR A 110 4.66 -3.60 -6.21
C TYR A 110 4.11 -2.49 -7.11
N HIS A 111 3.05 -2.76 -7.88
CA HIS A 111 2.42 -1.79 -8.80
C HIS A 111 1.72 -0.62 -8.07
N CYS A 112 1.51 -0.76 -6.76
CA CYS A 112 1.10 0.39 -5.95
C CYS A 112 2.23 1.42 -5.82
N PHE A 113 3.50 0.98 -5.90
CA PHE A 113 4.68 1.77 -5.54
C PHE A 113 5.68 1.99 -6.68
N ASP A 114 5.54 1.32 -7.82
CA ASP A 114 6.40 1.50 -9.01
C ASP A 114 6.13 2.80 -9.79
N GLY A 115 5.11 3.55 -9.38
CA GLY A 115 4.67 4.79 -10.03
C GLY A 115 3.50 4.63 -10.98
N SER A 116 3.07 3.39 -11.28
CA SER A 116 1.93 3.12 -12.17
C SER A 116 0.56 3.41 -11.52
N CYS A 117 0.50 3.46 -10.18
CA CYS A 117 -0.72 3.79 -9.45
C CYS A 117 -0.50 4.83 -8.34
N PRO A 118 -0.37 6.14 -8.68
CA PRO A 118 -0.12 7.20 -7.70
C PRO A 118 -1.17 7.32 -6.60
N LYS A 119 -2.45 7.06 -6.91
CA LYS A 119 -3.53 7.09 -5.90
C LYS A 119 -3.38 5.98 -4.87
N CYS A 120 -3.00 4.76 -5.28
CA CYS A 120 -2.71 3.68 -4.34
C CYS A 120 -1.52 4.04 -3.45
N SER A 121 -0.39 4.44 -4.05
CA SER A 121 0.78 4.87 -3.26
C SER A 121 0.42 5.94 -2.24
N ALA A 122 -0.32 6.98 -2.68
CA ALA A 122 -0.73 8.07 -1.80
C ALA A 122 -1.64 7.60 -0.66
N PHE A 123 -2.61 6.72 -0.95
CA PHE A 123 -3.51 6.17 0.05
C PHE A 123 -2.75 5.33 1.09
N ILE A 124 -1.95 4.36 0.65
CA ILE A 124 -1.21 3.47 1.54
C ILE A 124 -0.15 4.25 2.33
N THR A 125 0.55 5.20 1.70
CA THR A 125 1.49 6.10 2.39
C THR A 125 0.79 6.90 3.49
N ARG A 126 -0.45 7.36 3.24
CA ARG A 126 -1.23 8.09 4.26
C ARG A 126 -1.62 7.20 5.43
N VAL A 127 -2.06 5.97 5.16
CA VAL A 127 -2.34 4.96 6.20
C VAL A 127 -1.07 4.70 7.01
N PHE A 128 0.06 4.42 6.35
CA PHE A 128 1.32 4.16 7.02
C PHE A 128 1.76 5.34 7.89
N ASN A 129 1.81 6.56 7.34
CA ASN A 129 2.25 7.74 8.08
C ASN A 129 1.45 7.93 9.37
N GLN A 130 0.14 7.70 9.27
CA GLN A 130 -0.78 7.77 10.37
C GLN A 130 -0.49 6.69 11.43
N VAL A 131 -0.31 5.43 11.02
CA VAL A 131 0.06 4.33 11.93
C VAL A 131 1.44 4.56 12.58
N CYS A 132 2.42 5.00 11.79
CA CYS A 132 3.77 5.30 12.24
C CYS A 132 3.81 6.38 13.33
N VAL A 133 3.02 7.45 13.17
CA VAL A 133 2.89 8.50 14.20
C VAL A 133 2.17 7.96 15.43
N SER A 134 1.06 7.23 15.27
CA SER A 134 0.32 6.67 16.41
C SER A 134 1.09 5.62 17.20
N GLY A 135 1.95 4.85 16.53
CA GLY A 135 2.77 3.81 17.15
C GLY A 135 4.17 4.28 17.56
N ASP A 136 4.52 5.54 17.30
CA ASP A 136 5.87 6.07 17.49
C ASP A 136 6.97 5.20 16.85
N PHE A 137 6.77 4.76 15.61
CA PHE A 137 7.69 3.80 14.97
C PHE A 137 9.09 4.38 14.75
N ARG A 138 9.20 5.71 14.59
CA ARG A 138 10.48 6.40 14.38
C ARG A 138 11.47 6.19 15.52
N SER A 139 10.99 6.11 16.77
CA SER A 139 11.83 5.86 17.95
C SER A 139 12.15 4.37 18.16
N ARG A 140 11.45 3.48 17.45
CA ARG A 140 11.49 2.03 17.65
C ARG A 140 12.38 1.31 16.65
N VAL A 141 12.48 1.80 15.42
CA VAL A 141 13.36 1.25 14.39
C VAL A 141 14.81 1.62 14.69
N LEU A 142 15.71 0.64 14.60
CA LEU A 142 17.13 0.82 14.88
C LEU A 142 17.74 1.91 13.98
N ASN A 143 18.43 2.86 14.61
CA ASN A 143 19.18 3.93 13.95
C ASN A 143 18.36 4.80 12.97
N TRP A 144 17.03 4.84 13.13
CA TRP A 144 16.18 5.62 12.25
C TRP A 144 16.15 7.11 12.65
N GLN A 145 16.40 8.00 11.69
CA GLN A 145 16.37 9.47 11.91
C GLN A 145 15.40 10.22 10.97
N GLY A 146 14.96 9.57 9.88
CA GLY A 146 14.08 10.18 8.88
C GLY A 146 12.63 10.31 9.32
N HIS A 147 11.78 10.81 8.43
CA HIS A 147 10.33 10.89 8.59
C HIS A 147 9.66 9.53 8.30
N CYS A 148 8.40 9.38 8.74
CA CYS A 148 7.63 8.16 8.50
C CYS A 148 7.54 7.79 7.02
N TYR A 149 7.32 8.76 6.12
CA TYR A 149 7.19 8.45 4.69
C TYR A 149 8.51 7.95 4.09
N GLU A 150 9.66 8.39 4.59
CA GLU A 150 10.99 7.91 4.20
C GLU A 150 11.21 6.49 4.72
N MET A 151 10.78 6.21 5.96
CA MET A 151 10.82 4.87 6.53
C MET A 151 10.00 3.90 5.69
N PHE A 152 8.80 4.33 5.30
CA PHE A 152 7.94 3.52 4.46
C PHE A 152 8.55 3.24 3.11
N ARG A 153 9.19 4.26 2.50
CA ARG A 153 9.90 4.11 1.24
C ARG A 153 11.00 3.04 1.35
N GLU A 154 11.80 3.07 2.41
CA GLU A 154 12.86 2.07 2.64
C GLU A 154 12.29 0.67 2.91
N ILE A 155 11.21 0.56 3.69
CA ILE A 155 10.51 -0.71 3.95
C ILE A 155 9.98 -1.32 2.63
N VAL A 156 9.34 -0.50 1.79
CA VAL A 156 8.80 -0.93 0.49
C VAL A 156 9.91 -1.29 -0.49
N TYR A 157 11.00 -0.52 -0.51
CA TYR A 157 12.17 -0.87 -1.31
C TYR A 157 12.79 -2.20 -0.86
N SER A 158 12.94 -2.42 0.45
CA SER A 158 13.45 -3.69 0.98
C SER A 158 12.54 -4.87 0.63
N LYS A 159 11.23 -4.66 0.53
CA LYS A 159 10.27 -5.71 0.14
C LYS A 159 10.39 -6.10 -1.33
N PHE A 160 10.48 -5.12 -2.22
CA PHE A 160 10.47 -5.33 -3.68
C PHE A 160 11.82 -4.98 -4.31
N LYS A 161 12.91 -5.29 -3.60
CA LYS A 161 14.26 -4.87 -3.98
C LYS A 161 14.61 -5.37 -5.37
N THR A 162 14.31 -6.63 -5.66
CA THR A 162 14.60 -7.27 -6.96
C THR A 162 13.87 -6.56 -8.10
N GLU A 163 12.60 -6.22 -7.90
CA GLU A 163 11.75 -5.56 -8.89
C GLU A 163 12.23 -4.13 -9.16
N PHE A 164 12.52 -3.36 -8.10
CA PHE A 164 13.05 -2.01 -8.23
C PHE A 164 14.43 -1.97 -8.88
N ASP A 165 15.35 -2.85 -8.45
CA ASP A 165 16.71 -2.92 -9.00
C ASP A 165 16.69 -3.30 -10.49
N ARG A 166 15.83 -4.25 -10.88
CA ARG A 166 15.68 -4.67 -12.28
C ARG A 166 15.10 -3.55 -13.14
N ALA A 167 14.14 -2.79 -12.62
CA ALA A 167 13.49 -1.70 -13.34
C ALA A 167 14.31 -0.40 -13.34
N GLY A 168 15.37 -0.30 -12.52
CA GLY A 168 16.10 0.95 -12.32
C GLY A 168 15.25 2.04 -11.65
N LEU A 169 14.26 1.65 -10.85
CA LEU A 169 13.28 2.54 -10.22
C LEU A 169 13.51 2.63 -8.71
N LYS A 170 12.87 3.63 -8.09
CA LYS A 170 12.72 3.74 -6.63
C LYS A 170 11.23 3.80 -6.29
N PRO A 171 10.82 3.41 -5.05
CA PRO A 171 9.42 3.48 -4.67
C PRO A 171 8.88 4.91 -4.77
N ALA A 172 7.78 5.08 -5.49
CA ALA A 172 7.06 6.33 -5.70
C ALA A 172 6.24 6.74 -4.46
N ILE A 173 6.90 6.90 -3.32
CA ILE A 173 6.31 7.25 -2.02
C ILE A 173 6.77 8.64 -1.60
N GLY A 174 5.86 9.50 -1.20
CA GLY A 174 6.18 10.88 -0.79
C GLY A 174 6.50 11.84 -1.94
N SER A 175 6.52 11.36 -3.18
CA SER A 175 6.57 12.19 -4.37
C SER A 175 5.18 12.82 -4.60
N ARG A 176 5.08 14.15 -4.67
CA ARG A 176 3.88 14.76 -5.25
C ARG A 176 3.79 14.29 -6.71
N PRO A 177 2.60 13.98 -7.27
CA PRO A 177 2.49 13.77 -8.69
C PRO A 177 3.00 15.05 -9.36
N SER A 178 4.14 14.95 -10.03
CA SER A 178 4.63 16.01 -10.91
C SER A 178 3.54 16.21 -11.95
N SER A 179 2.81 17.32 -11.83
CA SER A 179 2.11 17.94 -12.95
C SER A 179 3.05 17.88 -14.14
N ALA A 180 2.61 17.22 -15.21
CA ALA A 180 3.37 17.03 -16.43
C ALA A 180 4.09 18.32 -16.83
N SER A 181 5.41 18.37 -16.64
CA SER A 181 6.24 19.39 -17.25
C SER A 181 6.46 18.96 -18.70
N GLY A 182 5.53 19.37 -19.55
CA GLY A 182 5.83 19.55 -20.97
C GLY A 182 6.97 20.55 -21.07
N SER A 183 8.18 20.06 -21.27
CA SER A 183 9.32 20.86 -21.70
C SER A 183 9.85 20.22 -22.98
N THR A 184 9.25 20.63 -24.08
CA THR A 184 9.84 20.50 -25.41
C THR A 184 11.12 21.35 -25.43
N LYS A 185 12.25 20.65 -25.58
CA LYS A 185 13.55 21.10 -26.06
C LYS A 185 14.08 19.90 -26.85
N LEU A 186 14.53 19.94 -28.10
CA LEU A 186 14.85 20.99 -29.06
C LEU A 186 13.89 20.95 -30.26
#